data_AF-A0A3D5RTH6-F1
#
_entry.id   AF-A0A3D5RTH6-F1
#
_cell.length_a   1.000
_cell.length_b   1.000
_cell.length_c   1.000
_cell.angle_alpha   90.00
_cell.angle_beta   90.00
_cell.angle_gamma   90.00
#
_symmetry.space_group_name_H-M   'P 1'
#
loop_
_entity.id
_entity.type
_entity.pdbx_description
1 polymer ?
#
loop_
_entity_poly.entity_id
_entity_poly.type
_entity_poly.pdbx_seq_one_letter_code
_entity_poly.pdbx_strand_id
1 'polypeptide(L)' 'MENVYEQFFFLQYSGGWSFVEAYNLPVGLRTWFVERLVKQIETENQAMENASSGRGSAQTLTSQNQPHREGHYSKKY' A
#
# COMPACT_ATOMS: atom_id res chain seq x y z
N MET A 1 2.24 -12.92 -29.63
CA MET A 1 1.02 -12.13 -29.35
C MET A 1 0.55 -12.29 -27.92
N GLU A 2 0.72 -13.47 -27.31
CA GLU A 2 0.40 -13.77 -25.89
C GLU A 2 0.95 -12.74 -24.89
N ASN A 3 2.24 -12.41 -24.95
CA ASN A 3 2.87 -11.39 -24.08
C ASN A 3 2.17 -10.02 -24.08
N VAL A 4 1.52 -9.62 -25.17
CA VAL A 4 0.83 -8.33 -25.26
C VAL A 4 -0.50 -8.39 -24.52
N TYR A 5 -1.21 -9.52 -24.62
CA TYR A 5 -2.46 -9.75 -23.90
C TYR A 5 -2.24 -9.96 -22.40
N GLU A 6 -1.13 -10.58 -22.00
CA GLU A 6 -0.77 -10.69 -20.58
C GLU A 6 -0.50 -9.32 -19.97
N GLN A 7 0.20 -8.43 -20.68
CA GLN A 7 0.40 -7.05 -20.23
C GLN A 7 -0.94 -6.31 -20.06
N PHE A 8 -1.90 -6.50 -20.98
CA PHE A 8 -3.23 -5.92 -20.86
C PHE A 8 -4.03 -6.49 -19.70
N PHE A 9 -3.98 -7.82 -19.50
CA PHE A 9 -4.64 -8.47 -18.39
C PHE A 9 -4.10 -7.96 -17.05
N PHE A 10 -2.78 -7.83 -16.92
CA PHE A 10 -2.13 -7.33 -15.72
C PHE A 10 -2.49 -5.86 -15.44
N LEU A 11 -2.52 -5.01 -16.47
CA LEU A 11 -2.93 -3.61 -16.35
C LEU A 11 -4.41 -3.45 -15.98
N GLN A 12 -5.29 -4.29 -16.54
CA GLN A 12 -6.72 -4.29 -16.21
C GLN A 12 -6.98 -4.77 -14.78
N TYR A 13 -6.27 -5.81 -14.35
CA TYR A 13 -6.44 -6.44 -13.03
C TYR A 13 -5.90 -5.56 -11.90
N SER A 14 -4.67 -5.06 -12.04
CA SER A 14 -3.98 -4.32 -10.98
C SER A 14 -4.12 -2.80 -11.10
N GLY A 15 -4.26 -2.30 -12.33
CA GLY A 15 -4.26 -0.86 -12.62
C GLY A 15 -5.63 -0.22 -12.79
N GLY A 16 -6.69 -0.99 -13.04
CA GLY A 16 -8.03 -0.46 -13.33
C GLY A 16 -8.13 0.26 -14.69
N TRP A 17 -7.15 0.06 -15.59
CA TRP A 17 -7.16 0.68 -16.92
C TRP A 17 -8.19 -0.02 -17.81
N SER A 18 -8.94 0.74 -18.61
CA SER A 18 -9.84 0.13 -19.60
C SER A 18 -9.02 -0.52 -20.73
N PHE A 19 -9.45 -1.70 -21.20
CA PHE A 19 -8.82 -2.41 -22.33
C PHE A 19 -8.63 -1.50 -23.56
N VAL A 20 -9.55 -0.55 -23.79
CA VAL A 20 -9.49 0.42 -24.89
C VAL A 20 -8.36 1.44 -24.71
N GLU A 21 -8.12 1.88 -23.48
CA GLU A 21 -7.02 2.80 -23.16
C GLU A 21 -5.68 2.08 -23.33
N ALA A 22 -5.59 0.85 -22.81
CA ALA A 22 -4.42 0.00 -22.93
C ALA A 22 -4.01 -0.21 -24.40
N TYR A 23 -4.99 -0.44 -25.29
CA TYR A 23 -4.75 -0.69 -26.71
C TYR A 23 -4.16 0.51 -27.45
N ASN A 24 -4.54 1.74 -27.07
CA ASN A 24 -4.10 2.98 -27.69
C ASN A 24 -2.70 3.46 -27.25
N LEU A 25 -2.09 2.84 -26.24
CA LEU A 25 -0.76 3.27 -25.77
C LEU A 25 0.38 2.68 -26.62
N PRO A 26 1.47 3.45 -26.82
CA PRO A 26 2.69 2.91 -27.40
C PRO A 26 3.21 1.71 -26.59
N VAL A 27 3.72 0.69 -27.28
CA VAL A 27 4.21 -0.56 -26.67
C VAL A 27 5.23 -0.29 -25.55
N GLY A 28 6.17 0.64 -25.78
CA GLY A 28 7.19 0.99 -24.78
C GLY A 28 6.62 1.59 -23.49
N LEU A 29 5.54 2.37 -23.59
CA LEU A 29 4.89 2.94 -22.41
C LEU A 29 4.17 1.86 -21.61
N ARG A 30 3.56 0.88 -22.29
CA ARG A 30 2.93 -0.27 -21.62
C ARG A 30 3.93 -1.10 -20.85
N THR A 31 5.08 -1.40 -21.47
CA THR A 31 6.16 -2.13 -20.79
C THR A 31 6.63 -1.37 -19.56
N TRP A 32 6.88 -0.06 -19.68
CA TRP A 32 7.27 0.77 -18.54
C TRP A 32 6.22 0.76 -17.41
N PHE A 33 4.93 0.84 -17.74
CA PHE A 33 3.86 0.80 -16.73
C PHE A 33 3.79 -0.55 -16.02
N VAL A 34 3.90 -1.66 -16.75
CA VAL A 34 3.90 -3.00 -16.18
C VAL A 34 5.11 -3.18 -15.25
N GLU A 35 6.31 -2.81 -15.69
CA GLU A 35 7.53 -2.86 -14.86
C GLU A 35 7.40 -1.98 -13.61
N ARG A 36 6.81 -0.78 -13.75
CA ARG A 36 6.59 0.13 -12.63
C ARG A 36 5.59 -0.44 -11.62
N LEU A 37 4.51 -1.08 -12.09
CA LEU A 37 3.52 -1.74 -11.23
C LEU A 37 4.12 -2.93 -10.49
N VAL A 38 4.91 -3.77 -11.16
CA VAL A 38 5.62 -4.88 -10.52
C VAL A 38 6.51 -4.37 -9.37
N LYS A 39 7.29 -3.31 -9.64
CA LYS A 39 8.13 -2.69 -8.61
C LYS A 39 7.34 -2.14 -7.42
N GLN A 40 6.16 -1.57 -7.67
CA GLN A 40 5.27 -1.07 -6.62
C GLN A 40 4.77 -2.21 -5.73
N ILE A 41 4.29 -3.31 -6.33
CA ILE A 41 3.80 -4.49 -5.61
C ILE A 41 4.92 -5.11 -4.76
N GLU A 42 6.14 -5.23 -5.30
CA GLU A 42 7.30 -5.72 -4.54
C GLU A 42 7.64 -4.82 -3.35
N THR A 43 7.58 -3.49 -3.55
CA THR A 43 7.85 -2.53 -2.48
C THR A 43 6.80 -2.61 -1.36
N GLU A 44 5.53 -2.76 -1.72
CA GLU A 44 4.42 -2.91 -0.78
C GLU A 44 4.54 -4.23 0.01
N ASN A 45 4.86 -5.33 -0.68
CA ASN A 45 5.10 -6.62 -0.02
C ASN A 45 6.28 -6.55 0.95
N GLN A 46 7.40 -5.93 0.56
CA GLN A 46 8.55 -5.74 1.45
C GLN A 46 8.20 -4.86 2.66
N ALA A 47 7.40 -3.81 2.48
CA ALA A 47 6.94 -2.98 3.58
C ALA A 47 6.03 -3.76 4.55
N MET A 48 5.14 -4.60 4.02
CA MET A 48 4.29 -5.50 4.82
C MET A 48 5.10 -6.54 5.57
N GLU A 49 6.08 -7.17 4.92
CA GLU A 49 7.00 -8.11 5.54
C GLU A 49 7.77 -7.44 6.67
N ASN A 50 8.36 -6.27 6.43
CA ASN A 50 9.08 -5.51 7.47
C ASN A 50 8.18 -5.07 8.63
N ALA A 51 6.94 -4.67 8.35
CA ALA A 51 5.96 -4.32 9.38
C ALA A 51 5.54 -5.55 10.22
N SER A 52 5.43 -6.71 9.60
CA SER A 52 5.06 -7.96 10.28
C SER A 52 6.23 -8.64 11.00
N SER A 53 7.46 -8.50 10.49
CA SER A 53 8.69 -8.99 11.12
C SER A 53 9.23 -8.04 12.19
N GLY A 54 8.78 -6.78 12.17
CA GLY A 54 8.93 -5.85 13.26
C GLY A 54 8.23 -6.42 14.49
N ARG A 55 9.02 -7.09 15.35
CA ARG A 55 8.64 -7.54 16.69
C ARG A 55 8.29 -6.31 17.53
N GLY A 56 7.12 -5.74 17.26
CA GLY A 56 6.51 -4.70 18.04
C GLY A 56 6.25 -5.28 19.40
N SER A 57 7.08 -4.91 20.36
CA SER A 57 6.64 -4.82 21.74
C SER A 57 5.43 -3.88 21.71
N ALA A 58 4.24 -4.46 21.55
CA ALA A 58 3.01 -3.75 21.84
C ALA A 58 3.14 -3.35 23.30
N GLN A 59 3.54 -2.10 23.55
CA GLN A 59 3.64 -1.59 24.91
C GLN A 59 2.21 -1.46 25.41
N THR A 60 1.75 -2.48 26.13
CA THR A 60 0.52 -2.40 26.91
C THR A 60 0.65 -1.21 27.85
N LEU A 61 -0.35 -0.33 27.86
CA LEU A 61 -0.37 0.81 28.78
C LEU A 61 -0.34 0.30 30.22
N THR A 62 0.81 0.38 30.87
CA THR A 62 0.97 0.09 32.31
C THR A 62 0.69 1.35 33.12
N SER A 63 0.50 1.25 34.44
CA SER A 63 0.31 2.42 35.29
C SER A 63 1.47 3.43 35.22
N GLN A 64 2.67 2.98 34.80
CA GLN A 64 3.84 3.84 34.61
C GLN A 64 3.92 4.54 33.24
N ASN A 65 3.13 4.12 32.24
CA ASN A 65 3.16 4.66 30.87
C ASN A 65 1.80 5.25 30.44
N GLN A 66 0.89 5.46 31.39
CA GLN A 66 -0.37 6.12 31.10
C GLN A 66 -0.16 7.62 30.93
N PRO A 67 -0.77 8.26 29.90
CA PRO A 67 -0.72 9.71 29.78
C PRO A 67 -1.35 10.35 31.01
N HIS A 68 -0.65 11.32 31.60
CA HIS A 68 -1.13 12.05 32.77
C HIS A 68 -2.44 12.77 32.40
N ARG A 69 -3.57 12.27 32.91
CA ARG A 69 -4.85 12.95 32.77
C ARG A 69 -4.83 14.18 33.68
N GLU A 70 -4.61 15.34 33.09
CA GLU A 70 -4.73 16.61 33.81
C GLU A 70 -6.16 16.74 34.35
N GLY A 71 -6.25 17.01 35.66
CA GLY A 71 -7.50 16.95 36.41
C GLY A 71 -8.55 17.90 35.85
N HIS A 72 -9.73 17.36 35.54
CA HIS A 72 -10.91 18.16 35.25
C HIS A 72 -11.22 19.06 36.46
N TYR A 73 -11.12 20.37 36.27
CA TYR A 73 -11.58 21.36 37.23
C TYR A 73 -13.08 21.17 37.49
N SER A 74 -13.42 20.55 38.61
CA SER A 74 -14.77 20.53 39.16
C SER A 74 -15.16 21.96 39.54
N LYS A 75 -15.78 22.70 38.62
CA LYS A 75 -16.47 23.96 38.95
C LYS A 75 -17.65 23.63 39.88
N LYS A 76 -17.45 23.85 41.18
CA LYS A 76 -18.56 23.95 42.13
C LYS A 76 -19.30 25.26 41.87
N TYR A 77 -20.54 25.15 41.39
CA TYR A 77 -21.57 26.16 41.57
C TYR A 77 -22.80 25.46 42.14
#